data_AF-A0A3D4XG97-F1
#
_entry.id   AF-A0A3D4XG97-F1
#
_cell.length_a   1.000
_cell.length_b   1.000
_cell.length_c   1.000
_cell.angle_alpha   90.00
_cell.angle_beta   90.00
_cell.angle_gamma   90.00
#
_symmetry.space_group_name_H-M   'P 1'
#
loop_
_entity.id
_entity.type
_entity.pdbx_description
1 polymer ?
#
loop_
_entity_poly.entity_id
_entity_poly.type
_entity_poly.pdbx_seq_one_letter_code
_entity_poly.pdbx_strand_id
1 'polypeptide(L)'
;MRTENFVKDQNLNNDFFDLKELVDLKERLIKNLEKTPFYIDHLAKTKYICKYVKTELEKDITKYNNQVSSKTDIYKRNLILTNDFEDILDLGMLIALVFTDLCVCINHYFNAKYKYEAMYSLRQINVIMIEGYKKIYGFNDKINNSLWISKIKPLVEKEYDQLNKEFNSILSDIQEIGSNGTLNNVFRNISIHYDIEPIKVYETFVNIKIEDVSSNFKNVIPYISLFGKMHHFMKQLISELTIKITECQKDIIESSSIYENRDIQ
;
A
#
# COMPACT_ATOMS: atom_id res chain seq x y z
N MET A 1 58.73 2.44 1.63
CA MET A 1 58.93 3.72 2.32
C MET A 1 58.59 4.85 1.34
N ARG A 2 57.34 5.33 1.37
CA ARG A 2 56.95 6.67 0.92
C ARG A 2 55.53 6.91 1.45
N THR A 3 55.52 7.65 2.54
CA THR A 3 54.39 8.22 3.25
C THR A 3 53.84 9.44 2.49
N GLU A 4 52.60 9.77 2.88
CA GLU A 4 51.97 11.10 2.81
C GLU A 4 51.47 11.60 1.45
N ASN A 5 50.14 11.50 1.27
CA ASN A 5 49.26 12.67 1.38
C ASN A 5 47.82 12.27 1.02
N PHE A 6 46.96 12.02 2.01
CA PHE A 6 45.51 12.16 1.88
C PHE A 6 44.91 12.30 3.28
N VAL A 7 44.97 13.52 3.82
CA VAL A 7 44.08 13.96 4.89
C VAL A 7 43.46 15.27 4.42
N LYS A 8 42.15 15.39 4.70
CA LYS A 8 41.24 16.51 4.45
C LYS A 8 40.49 16.43 3.12
N ASP A 9 39.42 15.63 3.13
CA ASP A 9 38.08 16.17 2.88
C ASP A 9 37.02 15.11 3.20
N GLN A 10 36.55 15.10 4.44
CA GLN A 10 35.26 14.51 4.80
C GLN A 10 34.61 15.35 5.91
N ASN A 11 33.97 16.44 5.49
CA ASN A 11 32.73 16.87 6.15
C ASN A 11 31.61 16.00 5.59
N LEU A 12 31.54 14.74 6.05
CA LEU A 12 30.34 13.93 5.92
C LEU A 12 29.57 14.10 7.22
N ASN A 13 28.50 14.88 7.17
CA ASN A 13 27.49 14.88 8.21
C ASN A 13 27.03 13.43 8.41
N ASN A 14 27.27 12.92 9.62
CA ASN A 14 26.91 11.57 10.04
C ASN A 14 25.39 11.46 10.20
N ASP A 15 24.69 11.06 9.15
CA ASP A 15 23.37 10.43 9.25
C ASP A 15 23.54 8.93 9.54
N PHE A 16 24.19 8.62 10.67
CA PHE A 16 24.22 7.26 11.19
C PHE A 16 22.89 6.98 11.87
N PHE A 17 22.04 6.14 11.26
CA PHE A 17 20.92 5.51 11.96
C PHE A 17 21.47 4.73 13.16
N ASP A 18 20.95 5.01 14.37
CA ASP A 18 21.39 4.35 15.60
C ASP A 18 20.96 2.86 15.57
N LEU A 19 21.87 1.96 15.96
CA LEU A 19 21.58 0.53 16.13
C LEU A 19 20.33 0.29 16.97
N LYS A 20 20.08 1.17 17.95
CA LYS A 20 18.87 1.15 18.77
C LYS A 20 17.59 1.36 17.95
N GLU A 21 17.58 2.33 17.02
CA GLU A 21 16.41 2.60 16.18
C GLU A 21 16.07 1.42 15.26
N LEU A 22 17.09 0.68 14.81
CA LEU A 22 16.93 -0.51 13.99
C LEU A 22 16.39 -1.71 14.79
N VAL A 23 16.80 -1.87 16.04
CA VAL A 23 16.23 -2.87 16.96
C VAL A 23 14.76 -2.53 17.25
N ASP A 24 14.47 -1.27 17.58
CA ASP A 24 13.10 -0.80 17.80
C ASP A 24 12.23 -0.94 16.55
N LEU A 25 12.80 -0.75 15.35
CA LEU A 25 12.12 -1.04 14.08
C LEU A 25 11.82 -2.54 13.95
N LYS A 26 12.79 -3.43 14.19
CA LYS A 26 12.60 -4.88 14.14
C LYS A 26 11.44 -5.32 15.05
N GLU A 27 11.44 -4.88 16.31
CA GLU A 27 10.39 -5.22 17.27
C GLU A 27 9.01 -4.73 16.83
N ARG A 28 8.92 -3.48 16.36
CA ARG A 28 7.67 -2.93 15.82
C ARG A 28 7.15 -3.71 14.62
N LEU A 29 8.04 -4.10 13.71
CA LEU A 29 7.68 -4.89 12.52
C LEU A 29 7.19 -6.28 12.90
N ILE A 30 7.84 -6.97 13.85
CA ILE A 30 7.39 -8.28 14.35
C ILE A 30 5.98 -8.19 14.95
N LYS A 31 5.75 -7.20 15.83
CA LYS A 31 4.43 -6.98 16.44
C LYS A 31 3.34 -6.68 15.40
N ASN A 32 3.69 -5.99 14.33
CA ASN A 32 2.75 -5.72 13.24
C ASN A 32 2.51 -6.98 12.39
N LEU A 33 3.55 -7.78 12.12
CA LEU A 33 3.44 -9.03 11.37
C LEU A 33 2.46 -9.99 12.03
N GLU A 34 2.49 -10.13 13.35
CA GLU A 34 1.53 -10.95 14.12
C GLU A 34 0.06 -10.55 13.89
N LYS A 35 -0.20 -9.26 13.67
CA LYS A 35 -1.55 -8.72 13.47
C LYS A 35 -1.99 -8.74 12.00
N THR A 36 -1.05 -8.89 11.07
CA THR A 36 -1.32 -8.69 9.65
C THR A 36 -2.23 -9.77 9.06
N PRO A 37 -2.10 -11.08 9.40
CA PRO A 37 -3.04 -12.10 8.95
C PRO A 37 -4.49 -11.80 9.31
N PHE A 38 -4.75 -11.32 10.53
CA PHE A 38 -6.10 -10.93 10.97
C PHE A 38 -6.64 -9.73 10.17
N TYR A 39 -5.77 -8.75 9.87
CA TYR A 39 -6.16 -7.60 9.07
C TYR A 39 -6.48 -7.99 7.61
N ILE A 40 -5.65 -8.82 6.99
CA ILE A 40 -5.87 -9.31 5.62
C ILE A 40 -7.14 -10.17 5.55
N ASP A 41 -7.34 -11.08 6.51
CA ASP A 41 -8.55 -11.90 6.62
C ASP A 41 -9.81 -11.03 6.79
N HIS A 42 -9.74 -10.01 7.65
CA HIS A 42 -10.82 -9.04 7.79
C HIS A 42 -11.14 -8.33 6.47
N LEU A 43 -10.14 -7.78 5.78
CA LEU A 43 -10.35 -7.13 4.48
C LEU A 43 -10.93 -8.10 3.43
N ALA A 44 -10.46 -9.33 3.38
CA ALA A 44 -10.95 -10.35 2.44
C ALA A 44 -12.41 -10.72 2.71
N LYS A 45 -12.79 -10.90 3.99
CA LYS A 45 -14.19 -11.13 4.39
C LYS A 45 -15.08 -9.93 4.04
N THR A 46 -14.62 -8.72 4.32
CA THR A 46 -15.35 -7.49 3.96
C THR A 46 -15.53 -7.38 2.45
N LYS A 47 -14.51 -7.71 1.65
CA LYS A 47 -14.61 -7.74 0.19
C LYS A 47 -15.63 -8.76 -0.30
N TYR A 48 -15.66 -9.96 0.30
CA TYR A 48 -16.65 -10.98 -0.03
C TYR A 48 -18.09 -10.47 0.21
N ILE A 49 -18.32 -9.81 1.35
CA ILE A 49 -19.62 -9.19 1.67
C ILE A 49 -19.94 -8.08 0.66
N CYS A 50 -18.99 -7.22 0.34
CA CYS A 50 -19.14 -6.13 -0.63
C CYS A 50 -19.61 -6.67 -2.00
N LYS A 51 -18.99 -7.75 -2.48
CA LYS A 51 -19.37 -8.42 -3.73
C LYS A 51 -20.80 -8.97 -3.71
N TYR A 52 -21.22 -9.55 -2.58
CA TYR A 52 -22.59 -10.01 -2.40
C TYR A 52 -23.58 -8.84 -2.46
N VAL A 53 -23.34 -7.78 -1.67
CA VAL A 53 -24.19 -6.57 -1.62
C VAL A 53 -24.33 -5.94 -3.01
N LYS A 54 -23.22 -5.80 -3.74
CA LYS A 54 -23.21 -5.32 -5.13
C LYS A 54 -24.15 -6.10 -6.04
N THR A 55 -24.10 -7.43 -5.96
CA THR A 55 -24.95 -8.31 -6.77
C THR A 55 -26.43 -8.11 -6.45
N GLU A 56 -26.79 -7.91 -5.18
CA GLU A 56 -28.18 -7.63 -4.78
C GLU A 56 -28.64 -6.25 -5.25
N LEU A 57 -27.80 -5.21 -5.12
CA LEU A 57 -28.10 -3.87 -5.62
C LEU A 57 -28.35 -3.86 -7.14
N GLU A 58 -27.55 -4.61 -7.92
CA GLU A 58 -27.73 -4.73 -9.37
C GLU A 58 -29.08 -5.39 -9.75
N LYS A 59 -29.49 -6.41 -9.00
CA LYS A 59 -30.81 -7.04 -9.16
C LYS A 59 -31.94 -6.05 -8.87
N ASP A 60 -31.83 -5.31 -7.77
CA ASP A 60 -32.84 -4.30 -7.39
C ASP A 60 -32.94 -3.16 -8.41
N ILE A 61 -31.82 -2.65 -8.91
CA ILE A 61 -31.81 -1.64 -9.98
C ILE A 61 -32.56 -2.16 -11.21
N THR A 62 -32.29 -3.40 -11.62
CA THR A 62 -32.95 -4.03 -12.77
C THR A 62 -34.46 -4.15 -12.55
N LYS A 63 -34.89 -4.51 -11.33
CA LYS A 63 -36.30 -4.62 -10.94
C LYS A 63 -37.02 -3.28 -10.96
N TYR A 64 -36.40 -2.22 -10.45
CA TYR A 64 -37.05 -0.91 -10.25
C TYR A 64 -36.88 0.07 -11.42
N ASN A 65 -36.00 -0.21 -12.39
CA ASN A 65 -35.79 0.61 -13.59
C ASN A 65 -37.09 0.94 -14.36
N ASN A 66 -38.14 0.12 -14.21
CA ASN A 66 -39.43 0.30 -14.89
C ASN A 66 -40.54 0.93 -14.02
N GLN A 67 -40.28 1.28 -12.75
CA GLN A 67 -41.35 1.61 -11.78
C GLN A 67 -41.23 2.99 -11.12
N VAL A 68 -40.05 3.43 -10.68
CA VAL A 68 -39.88 4.75 -9.99
C VAL A 68 -38.46 5.28 -10.19
N SER A 69 -38.29 6.50 -10.73
CA SER A 69 -36.96 7.08 -10.98
C SER A 69 -36.17 7.34 -9.68
N SER A 70 -36.81 7.92 -8.66
CA SER A 70 -36.15 8.29 -7.40
C SER A 70 -35.62 7.09 -6.61
N LYS A 71 -36.36 5.98 -6.55
CA LYS A 71 -35.91 4.75 -5.89
C LYS A 71 -34.72 4.14 -6.62
N THR A 72 -34.79 4.09 -7.95
CA THR A 72 -33.69 3.63 -8.80
C THR A 72 -32.41 4.46 -8.60
N ASP A 73 -32.53 5.77 -8.39
CA ASP A 73 -31.39 6.66 -8.16
C ASP A 73 -30.68 6.38 -6.83
N ILE A 74 -31.42 6.05 -5.76
CA ILE A 74 -30.84 5.67 -4.46
C ILE A 74 -30.04 4.37 -4.58
N TYR A 75 -30.58 3.34 -5.24
CA TYR A 75 -29.86 2.09 -5.46
C TYR A 75 -28.61 2.27 -6.32
N LYS A 76 -28.69 3.09 -7.39
CA LYS A 76 -27.53 3.44 -8.22
C LYS A 76 -26.45 4.16 -7.41
N ARG A 77 -26.84 5.09 -6.53
CA ARG A 77 -25.90 5.75 -5.61
C ARG A 77 -25.22 4.76 -4.67
N ASN A 78 -25.98 3.84 -4.08
CA ASN A 78 -25.42 2.80 -3.20
C ASN A 78 -24.47 1.86 -3.96
N LEU A 79 -24.80 1.50 -5.20
CA LEU A 79 -23.94 0.70 -6.06
C LEU A 79 -22.60 1.40 -6.34
N ILE A 80 -22.62 2.72 -6.61
CA ILE A 80 -21.40 3.52 -6.80
C ILE A 80 -20.55 3.49 -5.53
N LEU A 81 -21.14 3.78 -4.36
CA LEU A 81 -20.42 3.73 -3.08
C LEU A 81 -19.86 2.34 -2.78
N THR A 82 -20.59 1.29 -3.14
CA THR A 82 -20.12 -0.11 -2.98
C THR A 82 -18.94 -0.42 -3.89
N ASN A 83 -18.93 0.08 -5.14
CA ASN A 83 -17.79 -0.06 -6.06
C ASN A 83 -16.57 0.69 -5.55
N ASP A 84 -16.76 1.91 -5.08
CA ASP A 84 -15.73 2.75 -4.46
C ASP A 84 -15.12 2.04 -3.23
N PHE A 85 -15.96 1.36 -2.43
CA PHE A 85 -15.52 0.56 -1.30
C PHE A 85 -14.69 -0.65 -1.73
N GLU A 86 -15.10 -1.36 -2.79
CA GLU A 86 -14.35 -2.48 -3.36
C GLU A 86 -12.95 -2.05 -3.82
N ASP A 87 -12.82 -0.91 -4.51
CA ASP A 87 -11.52 -0.36 -4.95
C ASP A 87 -10.60 -0.02 -3.77
N ILE A 88 -11.15 0.56 -2.70
CA ILE A 88 -10.41 0.86 -1.45
C ILE A 88 -9.94 -0.43 -0.77
N LEU A 89 -10.79 -1.45 -0.69
CA LEU A 89 -10.43 -2.74 -0.10
C LEU A 89 -9.31 -3.41 -0.91
N ASP A 90 -9.34 -3.33 -2.23
CA ASP A 90 -8.33 -3.92 -3.11
C ASP A 90 -6.96 -3.27 -2.92
N LEU A 91 -6.93 -1.94 -2.86
CA LEU A 91 -5.69 -1.24 -2.53
C LEU A 91 -5.22 -1.55 -1.10
N GLY A 92 -6.13 -1.58 -0.13
CA GLY A 92 -5.81 -1.92 1.27
C GLY A 92 -5.20 -3.31 1.41
N MET A 93 -5.75 -4.30 0.70
CA MET A 93 -5.21 -5.66 0.65
C MET A 93 -3.83 -5.69 -0.02
N LEU A 94 -3.65 -4.99 -1.14
CA LEU A 94 -2.35 -4.90 -1.82
C LEU A 94 -1.27 -4.31 -0.90
N ILE A 95 -1.59 -3.20 -0.23
CA ILE A 95 -0.68 -2.55 0.73
C ILE A 95 -0.33 -3.52 1.86
N ALA A 96 -1.32 -4.20 2.44
CA ALA A 96 -1.11 -5.16 3.52
C ALA A 96 -0.24 -6.34 3.10
N LEU A 97 -0.44 -6.88 1.89
CA LEU A 97 0.36 -7.98 1.35
C LEU A 97 1.83 -7.56 1.15
N VAL A 98 2.06 -6.42 0.47
CA VAL A 98 3.42 -5.90 0.25
C VAL A 98 4.13 -5.63 1.58
N PHE A 99 3.40 -5.05 2.55
CA PHE A 99 3.95 -4.80 3.88
C PHE A 99 4.27 -6.10 4.63
N THR A 100 3.45 -7.13 4.50
CA THR A 100 3.69 -8.46 5.09
C THR A 100 4.95 -9.07 4.53
N ASP A 101 5.08 -9.11 3.20
CA ASP A 101 6.25 -9.67 2.52
C ASP A 101 7.53 -8.96 2.95
N LEU A 102 7.46 -7.63 3.07
CA LEU A 102 8.56 -6.80 3.54
C LEU A 102 8.94 -7.14 5.00
N CYS A 103 7.96 -7.21 5.90
CA CYS A 103 8.19 -7.58 7.30
C CYS A 103 8.82 -8.97 7.44
N VAL A 104 8.36 -9.95 6.67
CA VAL A 104 8.92 -11.32 6.67
C VAL A 104 10.39 -11.30 6.23
N CYS A 105 10.70 -10.62 5.13
CA CYS A 105 12.08 -10.56 4.63
C CYS A 105 13.01 -9.79 5.58
N ILE A 106 12.54 -8.71 6.19
CA ILE A 106 13.31 -7.97 7.20
C ILE A 106 13.55 -8.83 8.44
N ASN A 107 12.53 -9.54 8.92
CA ASN A 107 12.69 -10.44 10.04
C ASN A 107 13.67 -11.57 9.71
N HIS A 108 13.62 -12.12 8.49
CA HIS A 108 14.58 -13.13 8.04
C HIS A 108 16.01 -12.57 7.98
N TYR A 109 16.21 -11.34 7.48
CA TYR A 109 17.51 -10.65 7.48
C TYR A 109 18.12 -10.58 8.89
N PHE A 110 17.34 -10.12 9.87
CA PHE A 110 17.82 -9.94 11.24
C PHE A 110 17.98 -11.24 12.05
N ASN A 111 17.50 -12.37 11.54
CA ASN A 111 17.64 -13.68 12.17
C ASN A 111 18.48 -14.66 11.33
N ALA A 112 19.10 -14.16 10.25
CA ALA A 112 19.98 -14.94 9.40
C ALA A 112 21.17 -15.49 10.20
N LYS A 113 21.43 -16.79 10.05
CA LYS A 113 22.60 -17.46 10.65
C LYS A 113 23.83 -17.33 9.78
N TYR A 114 23.62 -17.20 8.47
CA TYR A 114 24.68 -17.11 7.48
C TYR A 114 24.56 -15.85 6.64
N LYS A 115 25.72 -15.33 6.19
CA LYS A 115 25.79 -14.13 5.34
C LYS A 115 24.92 -14.25 4.07
N TYR A 116 24.93 -15.41 3.41
CA TYR A 116 24.15 -15.60 2.19
C TYR A 116 22.63 -15.50 2.43
N GLU A 117 22.13 -15.87 3.62
CA GLU A 117 20.71 -15.75 3.99
C GLU A 117 20.31 -14.28 4.17
N ALA A 118 21.16 -13.49 4.82
CA ALA A 118 20.97 -12.06 4.96
C ALA A 118 21.00 -11.36 3.58
N MET A 119 21.94 -11.73 2.71
CA MET A 119 22.01 -11.22 1.34
C MET A 119 20.76 -11.54 0.54
N TYR A 120 20.28 -12.79 0.62
CA TYR A 120 19.03 -13.19 -0.02
C TYR A 120 17.85 -12.35 0.47
N SER A 121 17.80 -12.06 1.77
CA SER A 121 16.74 -11.25 2.36
C SER A 121 16.78 -9.80 1.86
N LEU A 122 17.95 -9.19 1.84
CA LEU A 122 18.14 -7.83 1.32
C LEU A 122 17.78 -7.73 -0.17
N ARG A 123 18.07 -8.79 -0.91
CA ARG A 123 17.63 -8.95 -2.31
C ARG A 123 16.12 -8.90 -2.43
N GLN A 124 15.42 -9.71 -1.65
CA GLN A 124 13.96 -9.76 -1.69
C GLN A 124 13.33 -8.45 -1.21
N ILE A 125 13.88 -7.80 -0.18
CA ILE A 125 13.43 -6.49 0.29
C ILE A 125 13.39 -5.47 -0.87
N ASN A 126 14.48 -5.35 -1.63
CA ASN A 126 14.54 -4.43 -2.77
C ASN A 126 13.56 -4.79 -3.88
N VAL A 127 13.40 -6.09 -4.18
CA VAL A 127 12.43 -6.57 -5.17
C VAL A 127 11.00 -6.20 -4.74
N ILE A 128 10.64 -6.48 -3.50
CA ILE A 128 9.32 -6.20 -2.93
C ILE A 128 9.02 -4.71 -2.97
N MET A 129 9.99 -3.86 -2.59
CA MET A 129 9.82 -2.40 -2.67
C MET A 129 9.51 -1.94 -4.09
N ILE A 130 10.26 -2.41 -5.09
CA ILE A 130 10.07 -1.98 -6.48
C ILE A 130 8.76 -2.52 -7.07
N GLU A 131 8.45 -3.80 -6.87
CA GLU A 131 7.22 -4.38 -7.41
C GLU A 131 5.98 -3.87 -6.68
N GLY A 132 6.07 -3.63 -5.37
CA GLY A 132 5.02 -2.99 -4.58
C GLY A 132 4.74 -1.57 -5.09
N TYR A 133 5.78 -0.76 -5.25
CA TYR A 133 5.66 0.59 -5.77
C TYR A 133 5.02 0.61 -7.17
N LYS A 134 5.46 -0.27 -8.07
CA LYS A 134 4.88 -0.41 -9.41
C LYS A 134 3.38 -0.68 -9.41
N LYS A 135 2.90 -1.51 -8.48
CA LYS A 135 1.49 -1.89 -8.39
C LYS A 135 0.64 -0.81 -7.73
N ILE A 136 1.19 -0.14 -6.71
CA ILE A 136 0.48 0.89 -5.95
C ILE A 136 0.39 2.21 -6.74
N TYR A 137 1.51 2.66 -7.31
CA TYR A 137 1.63 3.98 -7.94
C TYR A 137 2.15 3.93 -9.39
N GLY A 138 2.97 2.95 -9.75
CA GLY A 138 3.50 2.82 -11.11
C GLY A 138 4.68 3.76 -11.43
N PHE A 139 5.25 3.58 -12.62
CA PHE A 139 6.33 4.43 -13.15
C PHE A 139 5.91 5.01 -14.51
N ASN A 140 6.38 6.22 -14.81
CA ASN A 140 6.20 6.91 -16.09
C ASN A 140 4.73 6.90 -16.54
N ASP A 141 4.46 6.45 -17.76
CA ASP A 141 3.13 6.42 -18.39
C ASP A 141 2.11 5.56 -17.65
N LYS A 142 2.55 4.70 -16.73
CA LYS A 142 1.68 3.84 -15.91
C LYS A 142 1.15 4.52 -14.65
N ILE A 143 1.63 5.71 -14.30
CA ILE A 143 1.21 6.44 -13.09
C ILE A 143 -0.30 6.67 -13.09
N ASN A 144 -0.85 7.12 -14.21
CA ASN A 144 -2.28 7.41 -14.36
C ASN A 144 -3.17 6.16 -14.24
N ASN A 145 -2.59 4.97 -14.46
CA ASN A 145 -3.31 3.69 -14.38
C ASN A 145 -3.14 3.00 -13.01
N SER A 146 -2.40 3.61 -12.08
CA SER A 146 -2.20 3.04 -10.76
C SER A 146 -3.45 3.11 -9.91
N LEU A 147 -3.60 2.19 -8.95
CA LEU A 147 -4.75 2.19 -8.05
C LEU A 147 -4.82 3.51 -7.25
N TRP A 148 -3.67 4.05 -6.83
CA TRP A 148 -3.61 5.31 -6.09
C TRP A 148 -4.17 6.49 -6.90
N ILE A 149 -3.79 6.62 -8.17
CA ILE A 149 -4.20 7.75 -9.01
C ILE A 149 -5.54 7.52 -9.70
N SER A 150 -5.81 6.32 -10.21
CA SER A 150 -7.02 6.06 -11.00
C SER A 150 -8.26 5.83 -10.14
N LYS A 151 -8.10 5.31 -8.92
CA LYS A 151 -9.23 4.95 -8.03
C LYS A 151 -9.36 5.86 -6.82
N ILE A 152 -8.26 6.08 -6.10
CA ILE A 152 -8.32 6.82 -4.83
C ILE A 152 -8.38 8.33 -5.04
N LYS A 153 -7.56 8.87 -5.94
CA LYS A 153 -7.55 10.33 -6.20
C LYS A 153 -8.95 10.89 -6.53
N PRO A 154 -9.70 10.34 -7.51
CA PRO A 154 -11.01 10.89 -7.86
C PRO A 154 -12.01 10.78 -6.71
N LEU A 155 -11.91 9.71 -5.92
CA LEU A 155 -12.74 9.49 -4.75
C LEU A 155 -12.51 10.56 -3.68
N VAL A 156 -11.24 10.87 -3.37
CA VAL A 156 -10.90 11.89 -2.37
C VAL A 156 -11.31 13.29 -2.87
N GLU A 157 -11.02 13.63 -4.13
CA GLU A 157 -11.30 14.94 -4.71
C GLU A 157 -12.80 15.24 -4.83
N LYS A 158 -13.65 14.21 -4.98
CA LYS A 158 -15.09 14.38 -5.14
C LYS A 158 -15.85 14.41 -3.82
N GLU A 159 -15.43 13.58 -2.87
CA GLU A 159 -16.29 13.15 -1.76
C GLU A 159 -15.69 13.38 -0.36
N TYR A 160 -14.39 13.69 -0.26
CA TYR A 160 -13.65 13.69 1.01
C TYR A 160 -12.61 14.81 1.10
N ASP A 161 -13.06 16.07 0.98
CA ASP A 161 -12.19 17.25 1.07
C ASP A 161 -11.35 17.30 2.35
N GLN A 162 -11.88 16.79 3.46
CA GLN A 162 -11.16 16.71 4.73
C GLN A 162 -9.90 15.82 4.65
N LEU A 163 -9.87 14.86 3.71
CA LEU A 163 -8.76 13.93 3.50
C LEU A 163 -7.78 14.38 2.42
N ASN A 164 -8.08 15.43 1.64
CA ASN A 164 -7.24 15.91 0.55
C ASN A 164 -5.82 16.28 1.01
N LYS A 165 -5.69 16.90 2.19
CA LYS A 165 -4.37 17.28 2.72
C LYS A 165 -3.50 16.06 3.01
N GLU A 166 -4.07 15.04 3.63
CA GLU A 166 -3.37 13.79 3.95
C GLU A 166 -3.03 13.02 2.67
N PHE A 167 -3.98 12.91 1.74
CA PHE A 167 -3.75 12.32 0.42
C PHE A 167 -2.58 12.97 -0.32
N ASN A 168 -2.55 14.31 -0.40
CA ASN A 168 -1.49 15.04 -1.09
C ASN A 168 -0.13 14.90 -0.39
N SER A 169 -0.12 14.83 0.94
CA SER A 169 1.11 14.55 1.69
C SER A 169 1.67 13.18 1.34
N ILE A 170 0.82 12.15 1.32
CA ILE A 170 1.22 10.78 0.96
C ILE A 170 1.66 10.72 -0.50
N LEU A 171 0.96 11.40 -1.40
CA LEU A 171 1.34 11.47 -2.81
C LEU A 171 2.74 12.08 -2.99
N SER A 172 3.06 13.14 -2.24
CA SER A 172 4.39 13.73 -2.23
C SER A 172 5.46 12.71 -1.78
N ASP A 173 5.20 11.98 -0.69
CA ASP A 173 6.13 10.95 -0.19
C ASP A 173 6.34 9.82 -1.22
N ILE A 174 5.27 9.39 -1.91
CA ILE A 174 5.33 8.39 -2.99
C ILE A 174 6.21 8.89 -4.15
N GLN A 175 6.04 10.15 -4.54
CA GLN A 175 6.81 10.75 -5.64
C GLN A 175 8.28 10.93 -5.26
N GLU A 176 8.56 11.31 -4.01
CA GLU A 176 9.92 11.43 -3.49
C GLU A 176 10.65 10.08 -3.55
N ILE A 177 10.02 9.00 -3.06
CA ILE A 177 10.58 7.63 -3.13
C ILE A 177 10.89 7.21 -4.57
N GLY A 178 10.04 7.58 -5.53
CA GLY A 178 10.25 7.26 -6.93
C GLY A 178 11.40 8.03 -7.60
N SER A 179 11.70 9.24 -7.11
CA SER A 179 12.62 10.18 -7.77
C SER A 179 14.00 10.28 -7.13
N ASN A 180 14.14 9.99 -5.83
CA ASN A 180 15.38 10.16 -5.08
C ASN A 180 16.33 8.94 -5.11
N GLY A 181 16.05 7.94 -5.95
CA GLY A 181 16.86 6.72 -6.03
C GLY A 181 16.65 5.72 -4.88
N THR A 182 15.61 5.90 -4.04
CA THR A 182 15.22 4.91 -3.00
C THR A 182 15.00 3.53 -3.62
N LEU A 183 14.43 3.50 -4.83
CA LEU A 183 14.13 2.28 -5.58
C LEU A 183 15.31 1.90 -6.49
N ASN A 184 16.14 0.95 -6.05
CA ASN A 184 17.31 0.49 -6.79
C ASN A 184 16.94 -0.49 -7.94
N ASN A 185 16.59 0.06 -9.09
CA ASN A 185 16.19 -0.71 -10.28
C ASN A 185 17.29 -1.63 -10.81
N VAL A 186 18.56 -1.24 -10.69
CA VAL A 186 19.70 -2.07 -11.11
C VAL A 186 19.77 -3.33 -10.27
N PHE A 187 19.69 -3.17 -8.95
CA PHE A 187 19.72 -4.28 -8.01
C PHE A 187 18.54 -5.24 -8.22
N ARG A 188 17.34 -4.72 -8.45
CA ARG A 188 16.16 -5.54 -8.78
C ARG A 188 16.32 -6.29 -10.10
N ASN A 189 16.87 -5.65 -11.14
CA ASN A 189 17.04 -6.29 -12.44
C ASN A 189 18.03 -7.45 -12.38
N ILE A 190 19.16 -7.26 -11.69
CA ILE A 190 20.14 -8.32 -11.43
C ILE A 190 19.51 -9.46 -10.62
N SER A 191 18.62 -9.14 -9.69
CA SER A 191 17.97 -10.11 -8.80
C SER A 191 16.91 -10.98 -9.45
N ILE A 192 16.19 -10.45 -10.45
CA ILE A 192 15.03 -11.12 -11.07
C ILE A 192 15.36 -11.68 -12.44
N HIS A 193 16.10 -10.93 -13.26
CA HIS A 193 16.29 -11.28 -14.65
C HIS A 193 17.56 -12.08 -14.93
N TYR A 194 18.45 -12.25 -13.93
CA TYR A 194 19.83 -12.73 -14.09
C TYR A 194 20.54 -11.97 -15.22
N ASP A 195 21.52 -11.14 -14.87
CA ASP A 195 22.27 -10.42 -15.91
C ASP A 195 22.87 -11.41 -16.91
N ILE A 196 22.89 -11.03 -18.19
CA ILE A 196 23.51 -11.81 -19.28
C ILE A 196 24.98 -12.10 -18.95
N GLU A 197 25.60 -11.26 -18.13
CA GLU A 197 26.93 -11.46 -17.57
C GLU A 197 26.86 -11.89 -16.08
N PRO A 198 27.00 -13.20 -15.77
CA PRO A 198 26.95 -13.73 -14.40
C PRO A 198 27.98 -13.11 -13.44
N ILE A 199 29.10 -12.58 -13.98
CA ILE A 199 30.13 -11.92 -13.19
C ILE A 199 29.60 -10.63 -12.56
N LYS A 200 28.82 -9.83 -13.28
CA LYS A 200 28.22 -8.59 -12.73
C LYS A 200 27.28 -8.90 -11.56
N VAL A 201 26.56 -10.01 -11.64
CA VAL A 201 25.68 -10.50 -10.57
C VAL A 201 26.52 -10.84 -9.34
N TYR A 202 27.59 -11.63 -9.51
CA TYR A 202 28.50 -12.01 -8.44
C TYR A 202 29.17 -10.80 -7.78
N GLU A 203 29.76 -9.90 -8.56
CA GLU A 203 30.44 -8.71 -8.07
C GLU A 203 29.48 -7.77 -7.33
N THR A 204 28.26 -7.59 -7.83
CA THR A 204 27.23 -6.79 -7.16
C THR A 204 26.91 -7.35 -5.79
N PHE A 205 26.82 -8.67 -5.64
CA PHE A 205 26.47 -9.31 -4.38
C PHE A 205 27.64 -9.41 -3.39
N VAL A 206 28.83 -9.78 -3.85
CA VAL A 206 30.02 -9.91 -2.98
C VAL A 206 30.45 -8.59 -2.36
N ASN A 207 30.18 -7.47 -3.04
CA ASN A 207 30.51 -6.14 -2.55
C ASN A 207 29.49 -5.58 -1.55
N ILE A 208 28.37 -6.27 -1.29
CA ILE A 208 27.42 -5.86 -0.25
C ILE A 208 28.03 -6.12 1.11
N LYS A 209 28.24 -5.04 1.86
CA LYS A 209 28.59 -5.10 3.28
C LYS A 209 27.31 -5.33 4.08
N ILE A 210 27.00 -6.60 4.34
CA ILE A 210 25.81 -7.00 5.13
C ILE A 210 25.88 -6.38 6.53
N GLU A 211 27.08 -6.24 7.08
CA GLU A 211 27.32 -5.66 8.39
C GLU A 211 26.96 -4.17 8.44
N ASP A 212 26.91 -3.48 7.29
CA ASP A 212 26.48 -2.08 7.17
C ASP A 212 24.95 -1.98 7.07
N VAL A 213 24.29 -2.31 8.18
CA VAL A 213 22.82 -2.32 8.28
C VAL A 213 22.24 -0.94 7.97
N SER A 214 22.89 0.14 8.44
CA SER A 214 22.43 1.51 8.22
C SER A 214 22.40 1.85 6.73
N SER A 215 23.44 1.51 5.96
CA SER A 215 23.42 1.68 4.50
C SER A 215 22.35 0.80 3.84
N ASN A 216 22.22 -0.45 4.27
CA ASN A 216 21.28 -1.41 3.67
C ASN A 216 19.81 -1.05 3.91
N PHE A 217 19.49 -0.38 5.02
CA PHE A 217 18.13 -0.02 5.42
C PHE A 217 17.78 1.45 5.21
N LYS A 218 18.73 2.29 4.80
CA LYS A 218 18.51 3.72 4.51
C LYS A 218 17.27 3.96 3.63
N ASN A 219 17.08 3.12 2.61
CA ASN A 219 15.96 3.23 1.67
C ASN A 219 14.70 2.46 2.12
N VAL A 220 14.87 1.48 3.01
CA VAL A 220 13.80 0.63 3.51
C VAL A 220 12.95 1.38 4.54
N ILE A 221 13.59 2.18 5.39
CA ILE A 221 12.94 2.92 6.48
C ILE A 221 11.91 3.94 5.96
N PRO A 222 12.23 4.85 5.01
CA PRO A 222 11.25 5.75 4.41
C PRO A 222 10.10 5.00 3.76
N TYR A 223 10.39 3.87 3.10
CA TYR A 223 9.38 3.03 2.45
C TYR A 223 8.40 2.42 3.47
N ILE A 224 8.89 1.89 4.60
CA ILE A 224 8.04 1.41 5.69
C ILE A 224 7.18 2.54 6.27
N SER A 225 7.76 3.73 6.44
CA SER A 225 7.04 4.90 6.96
C SER A 225 5.88 5.30 6.04
N LEU A 226 6.12 5.31 4.73
CA LEU A 226 5.07 5.52 3.73
C LEU A 226 3.92 4.51 3.89
N PHE A 227 4.22 3.22 4.01
CA PHE A 227 3.19 2.19 4.19
C PHE A 227 2.37 2.39 5.47
N GLY A 228 3.01 2.84 6.55
CA GLY A 228 2.33 3.21 7.78
C GLY A 228 1.31 4.34 7.58
N LYS A 229 1.72 5.40 6.86
CA LYS A 229 0.84 6.53 6.50
C LYS A 229 -0.31 6.08 5.60
N MET A 230 0.00 5.32 4.54
CA MET A 230 -1.01 4.78 3.63
C MET A 230 -2.03 3.92 4.36
N HIS A 231 -1.59 3.01 5.24
CA HIS A 231 -2.50 2.15 6.02
C HIS A 231 -3.41 2.95 6.95
N HIS A 232 -2.90 4.00 7.59
CA HIS A 232 -3.70 4.90 8.41
C HIS A 232 -4.77 5.60 7.57
N PHE A 233 -4.36 6.18 6.45
CA PHE A 233 -5.25 6.83 5.49
C PHE A 233 -6.34 5.89 4.95
N MET A 234 -5.98 4.66 4.58
CA MET A 234 -6.97 3.66 4.13
C MET A 234 -8.02 3.35 5.20
N LYS A 235 -7.64 3.31 6.48
CA LYS A 235 -8.61 3.11 7.58
C LYS A 235 -9.58 4.27 7.71
N GLN A 236 -9.09 5.51 7.57
CA GLN A 236 -9.95 6.69 7.58
C GLN A 236 -10.94 6.64 6.40
N LEU A 237 -10.45 6.37 5.20
CA LEU A 237 -11.29 6.22 4.00
C LEU A 237 -12.36 5.14 4.17
N ILE A 238 -11.99 3.95 4.64
CA ILE A 238 -12.94 2.86 4.92
C ILE A 238 -14.02 3.32 5.91
N SER A 239 -13.63 4.03 6.98
CA SER A 239 -14.57 4.53 7.98
C SER A 239 -15.56 5.53 7.38
N GLU A 240 -15.07 6.54 6.66
CA GLU A 240 -15.89 7.57 6.02
C GLU A 240 -16.85 6.97 4.98
N LEU A 241 -16.39 6.01 4.18
CA LEU A 241 -17.25 5.34 3.20
C LEU A 241 -18.32 4.47 3.88
N THR A 242 -17.96 3.79 4.97
CA THR A 242 -18.91 2.96 5.75
C THR A 242 -20.06 3.81 6.29
N ILE A 243 -19.77 5.02 6.76
CA ILE A 243 -20.80 5.97 7.23
C ILE A 243 -21.76 6.30 6.08
N LYS A 244 -21.24 6.72 4.91
CA LYS A 244 -22.07 7.07 3.75
C LYS A 244 -22.91 5.89 3.23
N ILE A 245 -22.34 4.68 3.19
CA ILE A 245 -23.09 3.47 2.81
C ILE A 245 -24.23 3.22 3.81
N THR A 246 -23.96 3.36 5.11
CA THR A 246 -24.97 3.16 6.17
C THR A 246 -26.10 4.19 6.05
N GLU A 247 -25.78 5.45 5.77
CA GLU A 247 -26.77 6.50 5.52
C GLU A 247 -27.62 6.17 4.29
N CYS A 248 -26.99 5.81 3.18
CA CYS A 248 -27.71 5.45 1.96
C CYS A 248 -28.60 4.20 2.15
N GLN A 249 -28.18 3.25 2.98
CA GLN A 249 -29.00 2.09 3.34
C GLN A 249 -30.24 2.48 4.17
N LYS A 250 -30.13 3.49 5.06
CA LYS A 250 -31.30 4.02 5.78
C LYS A 250 -32.32 4.63 4.82
N ASP A 251 -31.84 5.40 3.83
CA ASP A 251 -32.71 5.99 2.80
C ASP A 251 -33.47 4.91 2.00
N ILE A 252 -32.84 3.75 1.74
CA ILE A 252 -33.49 2.60 1.08
C ILE A 252 -34.60 2.00 1.96
N ILE A 253 -34.36 1.87 3.26
CA ILE A 253 -35.34 1.32 4.21
C ILE A 253 -36.53 2.27 4.33
N GLU A 254 -36.29 3.56 4.52
CA GLU A 254 -37.33 4.58 4.65
C GLU A 254 -38.14 4.73 3.35
N SER A 255 -37.48 4.70 2.19
CA SER A 255 -38.17 4.69 0.89
C SER A 255 -38.87 3.36 0.56
N SER A 256 -38.70 2.31 1.37
CA SER A 256 -39.46 1.07 1.22
C SER A 256 -40.67 1.02 2.15
N SER A 257 -40.57 1.55 3.37
CA SER A 257 -41.67 1.60 4.35
C SER A 257 -42.78 2.62 3.99
N ILE A 258 -42.45 3.68 3.26
CA ILE A 258 -43.43 4.69 2.80
C ILE A 258 -44.37 4.14 1.71
N TYR A 259 -43.94 3.14 0.93
CA TYR A 259 -44.70 2.63 -0.22
C TYR A 259 -45.47 1.35 0.09
N GLU A 260 -45.00 0.50 1.02
CA GLU A 260 -45.81 -0.63 1.51
C GLU A 260 -47.11 -0.17 2.22
N ASN A 261 -47.12 1.06 2.75
CA ASN A 261 -48.33 1.67 3.33
C ASN A 261 -49.28 2.30 2.29
N ARG A 262 -48.85 2.47 1.03
CA ARG A 262 -49.70 3.01 -0.05
C ARG A 262 -50.46 1.93 -0.82
N ASP A 263 -50.00 0.68 -0.79
CA ASP A 263 -50.67 -0.45 -1.44
C ASP A 263 -51.81 -1.07 -0.57
N ILE A 264 -52.15 -0.44 0.57
CA ILE A 264 -53.18 -0.89 1.53
C ILE A 264 -54.38 0.09 1.60
N GLN A 265 -54.41 1.16 0.81
CA GLN A 265 -55.55 2.10 0.73
C GLN A 265 -56.29 1.99 -0.61
#